data_AF-A0A2V9BDB3-F1
#
_entry.id   AF-A0A2V9BDB3-F1
#
_cell.length_a   1.000
_cell.length_b   1.000
_cell.length_c   1.000
_cell.angle_alpha   90.00
_cell.angle_beta   90.00
_cell.angle_gamma   90.00
#
_symmetry.space_group_name_H-M   'P 1'
#
loop_
_entity.id
_entity.type
_entity.pdbx_description
1 polymer ?
#
loop_
_entity_poly.entity_id
_entity_poly.type
_entity_poly.pdbx_seq_one_letter_code
_entity_poly.pdbx_strand_id
1 'polypeptide(L)'
;MDRDASFHDAKRLYLESYGDPMVTNTYLKIALVLLALVCVALALVDLRTIRTFENFRPLVIRIDDLGRAEAINYHNFEYKPQDAEAKYFISQFTRLYYRRNRHTIQDDFAKSLYFLDGKLVSGILDGYRKDDIIRK
;
A
#
# COMPACT_ATOMS: atom_id res chain seq x y z
N MET A 1 -25.58 78.88 -17.32
CA MET A 1 -24.45 78.00 -16.99
C MET A 1 -24.56 77.65 -15.51
N ASP A 2 -25.54 76.81 -15.15
CA ASP A 2 -25.95 76.59 -13.73
C ASP A 2 -26.14 75.10 -13.39
N ARG A 3 -25.91 74.21 -14.37
CA ARG A 3 -26.05 72.75 -14.19
C ARG A 3 -24.87 72.13 -13.46
N ASP A 4 -23.71 72.76 -13.53
CA ASP A 4 -22.48 72.20 -12.96
C ASP A 4 -22.50 72.26 -11.43
N ALA A 5 -23.01 73.36 -10.83
CA ALA A 5 -23.12 73.49 -9.38
C ALA A 5 -24.08 72.46 -8.76
N SER A 6 -25.28 72.32 -9.33
CA SER A 6 -26.28 71.33 -8.87
C SER A 6 -25.79 69.89 -9.03
N PHE A 7 -25.07 69.59 -10.11
CA PHE A 7 -24.49 68.26 -10.33
C PHE A 7 -23.36 67.97 -9.33
N HIS A 8 -22.51 68.96 -9.03
CA HIS A 8 -21.46 68.83 -8.02
C HIS A 8 -22.02 68.63 -6.61
N ASP A 9 -23.09 69.34 -6.25
CA ASP A 9 -23.77 69.16 -4.96
C ASP A 9 -24.44 67.78 -4.84
N ALA A 10 -25.11 67.32 -5.90
CA ALA A 10 -25.71 65.99 -5.94
C ALA A 10 -24.65 64.86 -5.84
N LYS A 11 -23.49 65.03 -6.48
CA LYS A 11 -22.36 64.09 -6.37
C LYS A 11 -21.78 64.06 -4.96
N ARG A 12 -21.72 65.21 -4.27
CA ARG A 12 -21.21 65.33 -2.91
C ARG A 12 -22.10 64.61 -1.90
N LEU A 13 -23.43 64.81 -2.01
CA LEU A 13 -24.42 64.08 -1.20
C LEU A 13 -24.37 62.56 -1.43
N TYR A 14 -24.14 62.12 -2.67
CA TYR A 14 -23.96 60.70 -2.99
C TYR A 14 -22.70 60.10 -2.34
N LEU A 15 -21.59 60.84 -2.37
CA LEU A 15 -20.33 60.44 -1.73
C LEU A 15 -20.45 60.40 -0.20
N GLU A 16 -21.18 61.35 0.40
CA GLU A 16 -21.40 61.40 1.84
C GLU A 16 -22.31 60.26 2.33
N SER A 17 -23.37 59.94 1.57
CA SER A 17 -24.32 58.89 1.93
C SER A 17 -23.81 57.46 1.63
N TYR A 18 -23.07 57.27 0.53
CA TYR A 18 -22.69 55.93 0.04
C TYR A 18 -21.19 55.68 -0.06
N GLY A 19 -20.33 56.65 0.25
CA GLY A 19 -18.87 56.52 0.18
C GLY A 19 -18.31 55.46 1.14
N ASP A 20 -18.62 55.57 2.42
CA ASP A 20 -18.16 54.64 3.46
C ASP A 20 -18.58 53.18 3.24
N PRO A 21 -19.87 52.87 2.96
CA PRO A 21 -20.27 51.48 2.72
C PRO A 21 -19.70 50.91 1.41
N MET A 22 -19.50 51.72 0.36
CA MET A 22 -18.95 51.26 -0.91
C MET A 22 -17.46 50.89 -0.80
N VAL A 23 -16.69 51.68 -0.06
CA VAL A 23 -15.27 51.41 0.21
C VAL A 23 -15.12 50.19 1.11
N THR A 24 -15.92 50.08 2.16
CA THR A 24 -15.91 48.93 3.08
C THR A 24 -16.28 47.62 2.37
N ASN A 25 -17.25 47.64 1.46
CA ASN A 25 -17.63 46.47 0.65
C ASN A 25 -16.48 46.01 -0.28
N THR A 26 -15.76 46.96 -0.88
CA THR A 26 -14.59 46.65 -1.72
C THR A 26 -13.47 45.99 -0.91
N TYR A 27 -13.17 46.53 0.28
CA TYR A 27 -12.16 45.93 1.17
C TYR A 27 -12.58 44.54 1.66
N LEU A 28 -13.85 44.36 2.00
CA LEU A 28 -14.37 43.06 2.44
C LEU A 28 -14.26 42.01 1.33
N LYS A 29 -14.55 42.38 0.08
CA LYS A 29 -14.37 41.49 -1.08
C LYS A 29 -12.91 41.09 -1.28
N ILE A 30 -11.98 42.05 -1.19
CA ILE A 30 -10.54 41.77 -1.32
C ILE A 30 -10.07 40.86 -0.18
N ALA A 31 -10.45 41.15 1.06
CA ALA A 31 -10.12 40.33 2.21
C ALA A 31 -10.66 38.90 2.06
N LEU A 32 -11.88 38.75 1.56
CA LEU A 32 -12.51 37.44 1.34
C LEU A 32 -11.82 36.65 0.22
N VAL A 33 -11.39 37.32 -0.87
CA VAL A 33 -10.60 36.69 -1.93
C VAL A 33 -9.23 36.23 -1.41
N LEU A 34 -8.54 37.05 -0.62
CA LEU A 34 -7.26 36.69 -0.01
C LEU A 34 -7.43 35.51 0.95
N LEU A 35 -8.46 35.52 1.80
CA LEU A 35 -8.78 34.42 2.71
C LEU A 35 -9.05 33.12 1.93
N ALA A 36 -9.87 33.19 0.87
CA ALA A 36 -10.17 32.04 0.03
C ALA A 36 -8.91 31.46 -0.63
N LEU A 37 -8.00 32.32 -1.09
CA LEU A 37 -6.72 31.90 -1.67
C LEU A 37 -5.86 31.15 -0.64
N VAL A 38 -5.76 31.68 0.58
CA VAL A 38 -5.02 31.03 1.69
C VAL A 38 -5.63 29.65 2.02
N CYS A 39 -6.95 29.56 2.11
CA CYS A 39 -7.64 28.28 2.36
C CYS A 39 -7.34 27.25 1.26
N VAL A 40 -7.37 27.65 -0.02
CA VAL A 40 -7.04 26.76 -1.14
C VAL A 40 -5.58 26.32 -1.09
N ALA A 41 -4.66 27.22 -0.77
CA ALA A 41 -3.24 26.90 -0.65
C ALA A 41 -2.98 25.86 0.46
N LEU A 42 -3.61 26.04 1.63
CA LEU A 42 -3.53 25.08 2.73
C LEU A 42 -4.08 23.71 2.33
N ALA A 43 -5.27 23.67 1.72
CA ALA A 43 -5.88 22.42 1.26
C ALA A 43 -4.98 21.68 0.25
N LEU A 44 -4.30 22.40 -0.64
CA LEU A 44 -3.38 21.79 -1.61
C LEU A 44 -2.15 21.17 -0.91
N VAL A 45 -1.60 21.85 0.10
CA VAL A 45 -0.48 21.33 0.90
C VAL A 45 -0.91 20.10 1.69
N ASP A 46 -2.09 20.10 2.29
CA ASP A 46 -2.61 18.94 3.03
C ASP A 46 -2.81 17.73 2.11
N LEU A 47 -3.38 17.92 0.91
CA LEU A 47 -3.54 16.84 -0.07
C LEU A 47 -2.19 16.28 -0.54
N ARG A 48 -1.17 17.12 -0.72
CA ARG A 48 0.20 16.65 -1.03
C ARG A 48 0.81 15.89 0.14
N THR A 49 0.56 16.36 1.35
CA THR A 49 1.08 15.76 2.59
C THR A 49 0.48 14.37 2.78
N ILE A 50 -0.84 14.22 2.70
CA ILE A 50 -1.54 12.93 2.82
C ILE A 50 -0.98 11.92 1.81
N ARG A 51 -0.85 12.30 0.53
CA ARG A 51 -0.27 11.42 -0.52
C ARG A 51 1.19 11.02 -0.23
N THR A 52 1.94 11.87 0.47
CA THR A 52 3.32 11.56 0.85
C THR A 52 3.37 10.59 2.03
N PHE A 53 2.48 10.78 3.01
CA PHE A 53 2.39 9.94 4.20
C PHE A 53 1.77 8.55 3.95
N GLU A 54 0.94 8.37 2.91
CA GLU A 54 0.46 7.05 2.49
C GLU A 54 1.60 6.07 2.15
N ASN A 55 2.76 6.59 1.74
CA ASN A 55 3.94 5.77 1.42
C ASN A 55 4.89 5.56 2.62
N PHE A 56 4.56 6.11 3.80
CA PHE A 56 5.38 5.95 4.98
C PHE A 56 5.14 4.57 5.61
N ARG A 57 6.01 3.62 5.27
CA ARG A 57 6.00 2.28 5.89
C ARG A 57 6.89 2.28 7.14
N PRO A 58 6.35 2.04 8.35
CA PRO A 58 7.14 2.02 9.57
C PRO A 58 8.13 0.85 9.56
N LEU A 59 9.39 1.10 9.90
CA LEU A 59 10.43 0.08 10.01
C LEU A 59 10.18 -0.80 11.24
N VAL A 60 9.71 -2.03 11.02
CA VAL A 60 9.55 -3.02 12.10
C VAL A 60 10.84 -3.82 12.24
N ILE A 61 11.57 -3.60 13.34
CA ILE A 61 12.75 -4.38 13.70
C ILE A 61 12.26 -5.59 14.51
N ARG A 62 12.44 -6.81 13.99
CA ARG A 62 12.25 -8.04 14.76
C ARG A 62 13.58 -8.44 15.37
N ILE A 63 13.56 -8.83 16.65
CA ILE A 63 14.73 -9.35 17.36
C ILE A 63 14.72 -10.86 17.11
N ASP A 64 15.75 -11.34 16.41
CA ASP A 64 15.96 -12.78 16.22
C ASP A 64 16.47 -13.42 17.52
N ASP A 65 16.26 -14.72 17.73
CA ASP A 65 16.60 -15.43 18.99
C ASP A 65 18.12 -15.42 19.31
N LEU A 66 18.95 -14.98 18.36
CA LEU A 66 20.41 -14.78 18.47
C LEU A 66 20.82 -13.31 18.68
N GLY A 67 19.87 -12.38 18.84
CA GLY A 67 20.13 -10.96 19.14
C GLY A 67 20.63 -10.12 17.96
N ARG A 68 20.51 -10.61 16.72
CA ARG A 68 20.88 -9.85 15.51
C ARG A 68 19.66 -9.09 14.98
N ALA A 69 19.76 -7.76 14.93
CA ALA A 69 18.74 -6.91 14.36
C ALA A 69 18.95 -6.84 12.83
N GLU A 70 18.26 -7.67 12.07
CA GLU A 70 18.21 -7.54 10.61
C GLU A 70 17.02 -6.67 10.20
N ALA A 71 17.30 -5.62 9.42
CA ALA A 71 16.27 -4.77 8.86
C ALA A 71 15.54 -5.53 7.75
N ILE A 72 14.26 -5.85 7.95
CA ILE A 72 13.44 -6.50 6.93
C ILE A 72 13.28 -5.55 5.75
N ASN A 73 13.89 -5.92 4.62
CA ASN A 73 13.77 -5.17 3.39
C ASN A 73 12.42 -5.49 2.73
N TYR A 74 11.46 -4.56 2.81
CA TYR A 74 10.09 -4.70 2.27
C TYR A 74 10.02 -4.91 0.74
N HIS A 75 11.14 -4.86 0.00
CA HIS A 75 11.14 -5.15 -1.45
C HIS A 75 11.00 -6.63 -1.80
N ASN A 76 11.22 -7.55 -0.85
CA ASN A 76 11.07 -8.98 -1.08
C ASN A 76 10.00 -9.58 -0.15
N PHE A 77 8.74 -9.39 -0.51
CA PHE A 77 7.65 -10.27 -0.05
C PHE A 77 7.64 -11.62 -0.78
N GLU A 78 8.66 -11.87 -1.62
CA GLU A 78 8.86 -13.15 -2.25
C GLU A 78 9.23 -14.17 -1.16
N TYR A 79 8.42 -15.22 -1.03
CA TYR A 79 8.62 -16.27 -0.04
C TYR A 79 10.01 -16.90 -0.23
N LYS A 80 10.92 -16.61 0.70
CA LYS A 80 12.20 -17.29 0.82
C LYS A 80 12.10 -18.23 2.03
N PRO A 81 12.02 -19.55 1.83
CA PRO A 81 11.98 -20.48 2.94
C PRO A 81 13.21 -20.26 3.83
N GLN A 82 12.97 -20.12 5.12
CA GLN A 82 14.06 -20.02 6.10
C GLN A 82 14.77 -21.37 6.23
N ASP A 83 16.02 -21.36 6.69
CA ASP A 83 16.82 -22.58 6.88
C ASP A 83 16.10 -23.65 7.72
N ALA A 84 15.38 -23.24 8.75
CA ALA A 84 14.59 -24.13 9.59
C ALA A 84 13.41 -24.77 8.83
N GLU A 85 12.71 -23.99 7.99
CA GLU A 85 11.60 -24.46 7.17
C GLU A 85 12.10 -25.42 6.08
N ALA A 86 13.19 -25.07 5.39
CA ALA A 86 13.80 -25.94 4.39
C ALA A 86 14.20 -27.30 4.98
N LYS A 87 14.84 -27.30 6.16
CA LYS A 87 15.20 -28.53 6.88
C LYS A 87 13.96 -29.35 7.25
N TYR A 88 12.90 -28.70 7.73
CA TYR A 88 11.65 -29.38 8.05
C TYR A 88 11.06 -30.07 6.82
N PHE A 89 10.89 -29.35 5.70
CA PHE A 89 10.27 -29.89 4.49
C PHE A 89 11.06 -31.04 3.88
N ILE A 90 12.40 -30.93 3.81
CA ILE A 90 13.25 -32.01 3.31
C ILE A 90 13.19 -33.24 4.22
N SER A 91 13.17 -33.03 5.54
CA SER A 91 13.04 -34.13 6.51
C SER A 91 11.69 -34.84 6.39
N GLN A 92 10.60 -34.09 6.14
CA GLN A 92 9.27 -34.66 5.93
C GLN A 92 9.19 -35.45 4.62
N PHE A 93 9.72 -34.88 3.53
CA PHE A 93 9.78 -35.55 2.25
C PHE A 93 10.52 -36.90 2.35
N THR A 94 11.74 -36.89 2.88
CA THR A 94 12.56 -38.10 3.02
C THR A 94 11.89 -39.13 3.93
N ARG A 95 11.29 -38.68 5.03
CA ARG A 95 10.53 -39.55 5.93
C ARG A 95 9.37 -40.23 5.22
N LEU A 96 8.55 -39.50 4.47
CA LEU A 96 7.37 -40.05 3.80
C LEU A 96 7.75 -40.92 2.58
N TYR A 97 8.70 -40.47 1.78
CA TYR A 97 9.10 -41.14 0.53
C TYR A 97 9.78 -42.50 0.77
N TYR A 98 10.65 -42.59 1.78
CA TYR A 98 11.41 -43.81 2.07
C TYR A 98 10.74 -44.74 3.10
N ARG A 99 9.65 -44.31 3.74
CA ARG A 99 8.93 -45.16 4.68
C ARG A 99 8.35 -46.38 3.96
N ARG A 100 8.47 -47.55 4.59
CA ARG A 100 7.93 -48.82 4.09
C ARG A 100 7.04 -49.44 5.16
N ASN A 101 5.83 -48.90 5.28
CA ASN A 101 4.79 -49.47 6.14
C ASN A 101 3.66 -50.02 5.27
N ARG A 102 3.41 -51.34 5.31
CA ARG A 102 2.42 -52.03 4.48
C ARG A 102 1.02 -51.39 4.53
N HIS A 103 0.63 -50.82 5.67
CA HIS A 103 -0.72 -50.27 5.87
C HIS A 103 -0.87 -48.83 5.39
N THR A 104 0.22 -48.06 5.28
CA THR A 104 0.18 -46.62 4.95
C THR A 104 1.02 -46.25 3.73
N ILE A 105 1.66 -47.22 3.07
CA ILE A 105 2.64 -46.96 2.00
C ILE A 105 2.04 -46.15 0.84
N GLN A 106 0.80 -46.41 0.44
CA GLN A 106 0.16 -45.68 -0.66
C GLN A 106 -0.10 -44.22 -0.27
N ASP A 107 -0.60 -43.98 0.93
CA ASP A 107 -0.91 -42.65 1.46
C ASP A 107 0.36 -41.84 1.76
N ASP A 108 1.36 -42.46 2.41
CA ASP A 108 2.65 -41.84 2.70
C ASP A 108 3.39 -41.47 1.40
N PHE A 109 3.35 -42.35 0.38
CA PHE A 109 3.92 -42.07 -0.93
C PHE A 109 3.19 -40.94 -1.63
N ALA A 110 1.86 -40.95 -1.67
CA ALA A 110 1.07 -39.86 -2.26
C ALA A 110 1.36 -38.51 -1.58
N LYS A 111 1.45 -38.47 -0.25
CA LYS A 111 1.81 -37.27 0.52
C LYS A 111 3.23 -36.78 0.22
N SER A 112 4.17 -37.68 -0.03
CA SER A 112 5.54 -37.30 -0.38
C SER A 112 5.63 -36.54 -1.72
N LEU A 113 4.72 -36.83 -2.67
CA LEU A 113 4.69 -36.17 -3.97
C LEU A 113 4.25 -34.70 -3.90
N TYR A 114 3.53 -34.28 -2.85
CA TYR A 114 3.14 -32.88 -2.66
C TYR A 114 4.31 -31.93 -2.41
N PHE A 115 5.47 -32.45 -2.02
CA PHE A 115 6.68 -31.64 -1.83
C PHE A 115 7.48 -31.44 -3.12
N LEU A 116 7.06 -32.04 -4.24
CA LEU A 116 7.78 -32.03 -5.51
C LEU A 116 7.05 -31.19 -6.57
N ASP A 117 7.81 -30.67 -7.53
CA ASP A 117 7.26 -30.02 -8.72
C ASP A 117 6.54 -31.04 -9.62
N GLY A 118 5.51 -30.59 -10.34
CA GLY A 118 4.65 -31.45 -11.16
C GLY A 118 5.41 -32.25 -12.24
N LYS A 119 6.51 -31.68 -12.77
CA LYS A 119 7.39 -32.39 -13.71
C LYS A 119 8.16 -33.53 -13.05
N LEU A 120 8.59 -33.35 -11.80
CA LEU A 120 9.28 -34.40 -11.03
C LEU A 120 8.30 -35.51 -10.64
N VAL A 121 7.09 -35.14 -10.23
CA VAL A 121 6.03 -36.10 -9.88
C VAL A 121 5.70 -37.00 -11.07
N SER A 122 5.47 -36.42 -12.24
CA SER A 122 5.17 -37.18 -13.47
C SER A 122 6.32 -38.12 -13.85
N GLY A 123 7.57 -37.66 -13.81
CA GLY A 123 8.74 -38.50 -14.09
C GLY A 123 8.88 -39.67 -13.12
N ILE A 124 8.63 -39.46 -11.82
CA ILE A 124 8.66 -40.53 -10.82
C ILE A 124 7.55 -41.54 -11.09
N LEU A 125 6.31 -41.09 -11.30
CA LEU A 125 5.17 -41.97 -11.57
C LEU A 125 5.37 -42.80 -12.84
N ASP A 126 5.93 -42.20 -13.90
CA ASP A 126 6.25 -42.90 -15.14
C ASP A 126 7.31 -43.99 -14.93
N GLY A 127 8.32 -43.73 -14.09
CA GLY A 127 9.32 -44.72 -13.68
C GLY A 127 8.69 -45.91 -12.95
N TYR A 128 7.90 -45.64 -11.90
CA TYR A 128 7.21 -46.69 -11.14
C TYR A 128 6.20 -47.49 -11.99
N ARG A 129 5.58 -46.85 -12.99
CA ARG A 129 4.69 -47.52 -13.95
C ARG A 129 5.46 -48.45 -14.91
N LYS A 130 6.64 -48.03 -15.37
CA LYS A 130 7.51 -48.84 -16.23
C LYS A 130 8.00 -50.10 -15.52
N ASP A 131 8.21 -50.02 -14.21
CA ASP A 131 8.69 -51.12 -13.37
C ASP A 131 7.56 -52.08 -12.88
N ASP A 132 6.31 -51.89 -13.35
CA ASP A 132 5.08 -52.64 -12.97
C ASP A 132 4.78 -52.64 -11.44
N ILE A 133 5.32 -51.67 -10.71
CA ILE A 133 5.17 -51.55 -9.24
C ILE A 133 3.81 -50.94 -8.86
N ILE A 134 3.23 -50.09 -9.72
CA ILE A 134 1.91 -49.48 -9.55
C ILE A 134 0.98 -49.97 -10.65
N ARG A 135 0.05 -50.88 -10.31
CA ARG A 135 -0.99 -51.37 -11.23
C ARG A 135 -2.22 -50.46 -11.20
N LYS A 136 -2.87 -50.40 -12.37
CA LYS A 136 -4.02 -49.55 -12.72
C LYS A 136 -5.23 -49.78 -11.82
#